data_AF-A0A7V1TWP6-F1
#
_entry.id   AF-A0A7V1TWP6-F1
#
_cell.length_a   1.000
_cell.length_b   1.000
_cell.length_c   1.000
_cell.angle_alpha   90.00
_cell.angle_beta   90.00
_cell.angle_gamma   90.00
#
_symmetry.space_group_name_H-M   'P 1'
#
loop_
_entity.id
_entity.type
_entity.pdbx_description
1 polymer ?
#
loop_
_entity_poly.entity_id
_entity_poly.type
_entity_poly.pdbx_seq_one_letter_code
_entity_poly.pdbx_strand_id
1 'polypeptide(L)'
;MKFFAGFISLFVFLYAQSGTASYPLTAIDPQNFRDYPGGRGEHQLIVYTPSYGKPTTGTNIWGIEATVRDNIVIKIGGNNSPIHNGEYVLSGHGRARLFLQKNVRVGSKVTLTDSLVTISFDAESFRIYAQIRHNDLKQKFERLRSHFSAEERETLRALVDSLKILRDDTSAVTFDSSAYEYGMKLLNEVEYRITASPAVEGRGVWHRPKEKSKEEIAAVVQRFAHAGFNMIFLETIWRGETIYPGFITLQKKEFAGFDPLRAYIDEGKKHGVEIHAWIHTFFAGYVGASNDTTRGPILSAHPDWQLVKRNGETVSKAEPGYLFLNPALPQVQEYIASLYKEVRTLYPDISGVQMDYVRFPINMPLDESSDYSAYTRTVVKKTLGFDPLEINPTDHPQQWEQWRKWRENVITEFVKKIRWENPEVLLSADIFPDIDDATQTKMQNWAEWASKGYVNALVPMLYSEHADWVAEALMKVRSIVGDTFPLYAGLAPSVTLSPLQLLEQIEQCRELNVQGIALFASTSLSDEQLRLLSIGPFRTKARPPQLIFKLSKHKE
;
A
#
# COMPACT_ATOMS: atom_id res chain seq x y z
N MET A 1 -25.68 -16.73 -15.77
CA MET A 1 -27.15 -16.52 -15.95
C MET A 1 -27.99 -16.82 -14.71
N LYS A 2 -28.15 -18.07 -14.20
CA LYS A 2 -29.13 -18.38 -13.12
C LYS A 2 -29.06 -17.47 -11.88
N PHE A 3 -27.85 -17.10 -11.42
CA PHE A 3 -27.69 -16.14 -10.30
C PHE A 3 -28.24 -14.74 -10.62
N PHE A 4 -28.09 -14.29 -11.87
CA PHE A 4 -28.60 -13.01 -12.36
C PHE A 4 -30.11 -13.00 -12.64
N ALA A 5 -30.72 -14.15 -12.90
CA ALA A 5 -32.17 -14.27 -12.99
C ALA A 5 -32.83 -13.97 -11.62
N GLY A 6 -32.21 -14.39 -10.51
CA GLY A 6 -32.62 -13.98 -9.16
C GLY A 6 -32.35 -12.49 -8.88
N PHE A 7 -31.17 -12.00 -9.28
CA PHE A 7 -30.72 -10.62 -9.08
C PHE A 7 -31.55 -9.56 -9.84
N ILE A 8 -32.11 -9.91 -11.00
CA ILE A 8 -33.02 -9.04 -11.79
C ILE A 8 -34.48 -9.21 -11.36
N SER A 9 -34.86 -10.37 -10.80
CA SER A 9 -36.21 -10.62 -10.29
C SER A 9 -36.51 -9.92 -8.95
N LEU A 10 -35.53 -9.26 -8.33
CA LEU A 10 -35.75 -8.32 -7.25
C LEU A 10 -35.88 -6.91 -7.86
N PHE A 11 -37.08 -6.35 -7.85
CA PHE A 11 -37.31 -4.96 -8.29
C PHE A 11 -36.43 -4.01 -7.47
N VAL A 12 -35.52 -3.29 -8.14
CA VAL A 12 -34.68 -2.25 -7.52
C VAL A 12 -35.50 -0.95 -7.41
N PHE A 13 -36.54 -0.97 -6.57
CA PHE A 13 -37.30 0.24 -6.25
C PHE A 13 -36.38 1.23 -5.51
N LEU A 14 -36.16 2.40 -6.10
CA LEU A 14 -35.19 3.38 -5.61
C LEU A 14 -35.72 4.25 -4.47
N TYR A 15 -35.66 3.68 -3.27
CA TYR A 15 -35.75 4.38 -1.99
C TYR A 15 -34.31 4.54 -1.43
N ALA A 16 -33.83 5.78 -1.26
CA ALA A 16 -32.55 6.16 -0.62
C ALA A 16 -32.83 7.24 0.46
N GLN A 17 -31.85 7.95 1.06
CA GLN A 17 -32.14 8.95 2.13
C GLN A 17 -31.60 10.36 1.83
N SER A 18 -32.33 11.41 2.28
CA SER A 18 -32.06 12.81 1.88
C SER A 18 -31.41 13.61 3.00
N GLY A 19 -30.40 14.37 2.64
CA GLY A 19 -29.65 15.22 3.55
C GLY A 19 -29.19 16.51 2.88
N THR A 20 -29.14 17.58 3.69
CA THR A 20 -28.61 18.89 3.32
C THR A 20 -27.62 19.32 4.39
N ALA A 21 -26.47 19.87 3.99
CA ALA A 21 -25.45 20.39 4.89
C ALA A 21 -24.80 21.65 4.28
N SER A 22 -24.47 22.63 5.12
CA SER A 22 -23.90 23.91 4.67
C SER A 22 -22.61 24.25 5.41
N TYR A 23 -21.72 24.99 4.77
CA TYR A 23 -20.46 25.47 5.33
C TYR A 23 -20.18 26.92 4.89
N PRO A 24 -19.68 27.81 5.78
CA PRO A 24 -19.35 29.18 5.42
C PRO A 24 -18.32 29.25 4.29
N LEU A 25 -18.63 30.01 3.25
CA LEU A 25 -17.68 30.30 2.18
C LEU A 25 -16.63 31.30 2.70
N THR A 26 -15.36 31.07 2.39
CA THR A 26 -14.27 31.98 2.79
C THR A 26 -13.97 33.02 1.72
N ALA A 27 -13.90 32.61 0.45
CA ALA A 27 -13.74 33.51 -0.69
C ALA A 27 -14.16 32.84 -2.01
N ILE A 28 -14.42 33.68 -3.02
CA ILE A 28 -14.47 33.30 -4.43
C ILE A 28 -13.23 33.93 -5.09
N ASP A 29 -12.53 33.18 -5.94
CA ASP A 29 -11.42 33.63 -6.78
C ASP A 29 -10.35 34.49 -6.04
N PRO A 30 -9.76 34.01 -4.93
CA PRO A 30 -8.88 34.81 -4.07
C PRO A 30 -7.60 35.24 -4.77
N GLN A 31 -7.30 36.55 -4.80
CA GLN A 31 -6.20 37.11 -5.60
C GLN A 31 -4.85 37.23 -4.86
N ASN A 32 -4.81 37.10 -3.53
CA ASN A 32 -3.60 37.26 -2.72
C ASN A 32 -2.93 35.90 -2.44
N PHE A 33 -1.97 35.52 -3.28
CA PHE A 33 -1.32 34.19 -3.25
C PHE A 33 -0.12 34.05 -2.32
N ARG A 34 0.37 35.15 -1.70
CA ARG A 34 1.72 35.17 -1.11
C ARG A 34 1.89 34.28 0.12
N ASP A 35 0.80 33.93 0.80
CA ASP A 35 0.86 33.20 2.07
C ASP A 35 0.44 31.72 1.93
N TYR A 36 -0.34 31.35 0.89
CA TYR A 36 -0.90 29.99 0.73
C TYR A 36 -1.04 29.57 -0.75
N PRO A 37 -0.68 28.32 -1.12
CA PRO A 37 -0.94 27.75 -2.45
C PRO A 37 -2.42 27.88 -2.87
N GLY A 38 -2.64 28.39 -4.08
CA GLY A 38 -3.97 28.69 -4.61
C GLY A 38 -4.71 29.85 -3.92
N GLY A 39 -4.21 30.39 -2.81
CA GLY A 39 -4.94 31.28 -1.92
C GLY A 39 -5.83 30.58 -0.89
N ARG A 40 -5.65 29.26 -0.67
CA ARG A 40 -6.45 28.45 0.28
C ARG A 40 -5.66 28.17 1.56
N GLY A 41 -5.92 28.97 2.60
CA GLY A 41 -5.37 28.78 3.95
C GLY A 41 -6.09 27.71 4.78
N GLU A 42 -5.66 27.52 6.04
CA GLU A 42 -6.18 26.44 6.88
C GLU A 42 -7.67 26.63 7.23
N HIS A 43 -8.42 25.52 7.25
CA HIS A 43 -9.86 25.45 7.54
C HIS A 43 -10.79 26.16 6.52
N GLN A 44 -10.23 26.84 5.52
CA GLN A 44 -10.96 27.64 4.54
C GLN A 44 -11.66 26.79 3.48
N LEU A 45 -12.82 27.28 3.02
CA LEU A 45 -13.53 26.79 1.84
C LEU A 45 -13.52 27.89 0.78
N ILE A 46 -12.93 27.59 -0.38
CA ILE A 46 -12.76 28.51 -1.51
C ILE A 46 -13.58 27.99 -2.70
N VAL A 47 -14.14 28.90 -3.50
CA VAL A 47 -14.63 28.61 -4.85
C VAL A 47 -13.65 29.18 -5.86
N TYR A 48 -13.30 28.38 -6.87
CA TYR A 48 -12.57 28.82 -8.05
C TYR A 48 -13.47 28.75 -9.29
N THR A 49 -13.68 29.87 -9.97
CA THR A 49 -14.44 30.01 -11.22
C THR A 49 -13.48 30.36 -12.37
N PRO A 50 -13.93 30.36 -13.65
CA PRO A 50 -13.10 30.83 -14.76
C PRO A 50 -12.60 32.28 -14.59
N SER A 51 -13.28 33.09 -13.77
CA SER A 51 -12.88 34.46 -13.42
C SER A 51 -11.61 34.52 -12.55
N TYR A 52 -11.17 33.39 -12.00
CA TYR A 52 -9.86 33.25 -11.33
C TYR A 52 -8.68 33.51 -12.28
N GLY A 53 -8.88 33.39 -13.59
CA GLY A 53 -7.86 33.72 -14.61
C GLY A 53 -6.68 32.74 -14.71
N LYS A 54 -6.76 31.56 -14.05
CA LYS A 54 -5.75 30.50 -14.13
C LYS A 54 -6.38 29.17 -14.61
N PRO A 55 -5.61 28.29 -15.27
CA PRO A 55 -6.12 27.00 -15.75
C PRO A 55 -6.42 25.98 -14.65
N THR A 56 -5.88 26.17 -13.44
CA THR A 56 -6.08 25.29 -12.28
C THR A 56 -6.22 26.11 -10.98
N THR A 57 -6.70 25.49 -9.91
CA THR A 57 -6.84 26.13 -8.59
C THR A 57 -5.51 26.49 -7.92
N GLY A 58 -4.41 25.83 -8.29
CA GLY A 58 -3.06 26.08 -7.74
C GLY A 58 -2.86 25.60 -6.30
N THR A 59 -3.77 24.77 -5.76
CA THR A 59 -3.75 24.32 -4.36
C THR A 59 -2.78 23.16 -4.10
N ASN A 60 -2.43 22.95 -2.84
CA ASN A 60 -1.55 21.87 -2.37
C ASN A 60 -2.34 20.60 -1.97
N ILE A 61 -1.64 19.48 -1.76
CA ILE A 61 -2.21 18.16 -1.44
C ILE A 61 -3.00 18.07 -0.13
N TRP A 62 -2.89 19.06 0.77
CA TRP A 62 -3.40 18.98 2.15
C TRP A 62 -4.92 19.20 2.30
N GLY A 63 -5.62 19.50 1.20
CA GLY A 63 -7.07 19.68 1.17
C GLY A 63 -7.80 18.61 0.33
N ILE A 64 -9.00 18.93 -0.10
CA ILE A 64 -9.75 18.17 -1.11
C ILE A 64 -10.52 19.15 -2.00
N GLU A 65 -10.74 18.77 -3.26
CA GLU A 65 -11.48 19.56 -4.22
C GLU A 65 -12.65 18.78 -4.84
N ALA A 66 -13.68 19.52 -5.26
CA ALA A 66 -14.83 19.00 -5.98
C ALA A 66 -15.19 19.91 -7.16
N THR A 67 -15.18 19.36 -8.37
CA THR A 67 -15.57 20.07 -9.61
C THR A 67 -17.07 20.01 -9.77
N VAL A 68 -17.68 21.18 -10.01
CA VAL A 68 -19.12 21.39 -10.14
C VAL A 68 -19.43 21.92 -11.53
N ARG A 69 -20.42 21.34 -12.20
CA ARG A 69 -20.96 21.79 -13.50
C ARG A 69 -22.48 21.80 -13.38
N ASP A 70 -23.14 22.85 -13.87
CA ASP A 70 -24.61 22.98 -13.80
C ASP A 70 -25.19 22.79 -12.38
N ASN A 71 -24.44 23.25 -11.37
CA ASN A 71 -24.71 23.05 -9.93
C ASN A 71 -24.75 21.59 -9.44
N ILE A 72 -24.23 20.65 -10.22
CA ILE A 72 -24.00 19.25 -9.83
C ILE A 72 -22.49 18.99 -9.72
N VAL A 73 -22.09 18.30 -8.65
CA VAL A 73 -20.72 17.81 -8.50
C VAL A 73 -20.47 16.67 -9.49
N ILE A 74 -19.53 16.87 -10.41
CA ILE A 74 -19.14 15.88 -11.42
C ILE A 74 -17.87 15.12 -11.05
N LYS A 75 -17.03 15.67 -10.17
CA LYS A 75 -15.81 15.04 -9.63
C LYS A 75 -15.60 15.47 -8.18
N ILE A 76 -15.07 14.58 -7.35
CA ILE A 76 -14.47 14.91 -6.04
C ILE A 76 -13.19 14.11 -5.85
N GLY A 77 -12.18 14.71 -5.20
CA GLY A 77 -10.89 14.10 -4.91
C GLY A 77 -9.73 14.80 -5.63
N GLY A 78 -8.54 14.70 -5.01
CA GLY A 78 -7.34 15.43 -5.44
C GLY A 78 -7.35 16.92 -5.03
N ASN A 79 -6.34 17.64 -5.53
CA ASN A 79 -6.12 19.08 -5.40
C ASN A 79 -5.52 19.62 -6.71
N ASN A 80 -5.32 20.94 -6.82
CA ASN A 80 -4.86 21.61 -8.05
C ASN A 80 -5.72 21.29 -9.30
N SER A 81 -7.03 21.17 -9.11
CA SER A 81 -7.98 20.78 -10.16
C SER A 81 -8.00 21.79 -11.32
N PRO A 82 -8.22 21.33 -12.57
CA PRO A 82 -8.46 22.24 -13.68
C PRO A 82 -9.77 23.00 -13.50
N ILE A 83 -9.81 24.21 -14.07
CA ILE A 83 -10.98 25.09 -14.07
C ILE A 83 -11.41 25.25 -15.54
N HIS A 84 -12.55 24.69 -15.90
CA HIS A 84 -13.08 24.73 -17.27
C HIS A 84 -14.27 25.71 -17.40
N ASN A 85 -14.52 26.18 -18.62
CA ASN A 85 -15.68 27.05 -18.89
C ASN A 85 -16.98 26.30 -18.61
N GLY A 86 -17.89 26.91 -17.83
CA GLY A 86 -19.12 26.27 -17.35
C GLY A 86 -18.95 25.47 -16.05
N GLU A 87 -17.76 25.45 -15.47
CA GLU A 87 -17.46 24.73 -14.22
C GLU A 87 -16.95 25.67 -13.13
N TYR A 88 -17.04 25.23 -11.88
CA TYR A 88 -16.32 25.81 -10.75
C TYR A 88 -15.81 24.72 -9.80
N VAL A 89 -14.77 25.01 -9.03
CA VAL A 89 -14.16 24.07 -8.10
C VAL A 89 -14.40 24.53 -6.67
N LEU A 90 -15.09 23.71 -5.87
CA LEU A 90 -15.12 23.83 -4.41
C LEU A 90 -13.82 23.26 -3.85
N SER A 91 -13.12 24.00 -2.99
CA SER A 91 -11.79 23.62 -2.51
C SER A 91 -11.62 23.87 -1.03
N GLY A 92 -11.43 22.81 -0.24
CA GLY A 92 -11.47 22.87 1.22
C GLY A 92 -10.21 22.33 1.90
N HIS A 93 -9.70 23.06 2.89
CA HIS A 93 -8.60 22.63 3.76
C HIS A 93 -9.10 22.38 5.19
N GLY A 94 -8.43 21.53 5.98
CA GLY A 94 -8.74 21.32 7.41
C GLY A 94 -10.22 21.03 7.69
N ARG A 95 -10.90 21.89 8.48
CA ARG A 95 -12.35 21.75 8.75
C ARG A 95 -13.24 21.78 7.49
N ALA A 96 -12.87 22.53 6.46
CA ALA A 96 -13.55 22.51 5.17
C ALA A 96 -13.26 21.22 4.38
N ARG A 97 -12.03 20.66 4.48
CA ARG A 97 -11.71 19.33 3.91
C ARG A 97 -12.65 18.27 4.50
N LEU A 98 -12.79 18.25 5.82
CA LEU A 98 -13.68 17.34 6.54
C LEU A 98 -15.16 17.55 6.18
N PHE A 99 -15.60 18.80 5.97
CA PHE A 99 -16.96 19.09 5.48
C PHE A 99 -17.19 18.51 4.07
N LEU A 100 -16.27 18.75 3.14
CA LEU A 100 -16.39 18.23 1.77
C LEU A 100 -16.36 16.70 1.76
N GLN A 101 -15.38 16.06 2.44
CA GLN A 101 -15.27 14.60 2.56
C GLN A 101 -16.53 13.94 3.15
N LYS A 102 -17.20 14.60 4.12
CA LYS A 102 -18.40 14.05 4.76
C LYS A 102 -19.67 14.20 3.91
N ASN A 103 -19.85 15.35 3.28
CA ASN A 103 -21.15 15.76 2.73
C ASN A 103 -21.21 15.79 1.19
N VAL A 104 -20.06 15.91 0.50
CA VAL A 104 -20.00 16.05 -0.96
C VAL A 104 -19.69 14.72 -1.63
N ARG A 105 -20.43 14.40 -2.69
CA ARG A 105 -20.28 13.22 -3.54
C ARG A 105 -20.52 13.63 -4.99
N VAL A 106 -20.05 12.84 -5.96
CA VAL A 106 -20.52 13.02 -7.36
C VAL A 106 -22.05 12.85 -7.39
N GLY A 107 -22.75 13.71 -8.12
CA GLY A 107 -24.22 13.83 -8.10
C GLY A 107 -24.78 14.76 -7.02
N SER A 108 -24.00 15.17 -6.00
CA SER A 108 -24.45 16.19 -5.03
C SER A 108 -24.85 17.49 -5.74
N LYS A 109 -25.98 18.06 -5.30
CA LYS A 109 -26.42 19.39 -5.72
C LYS A 109 -25.72 20.45 -4.88
N VAL A 110 -25.32 21.55 -5.51
CA VAL A 110 -24.60 22.67 -4.89
C VAL A 110 -25.40 23.95 -5.07
N THR A 111 -25.75 24.60 -3.95
CA THR A 111 -26.26 25.97 -3.95
C THR A 111 -25.19 26.87 -3.36
N LEU A 112 -24.77 27.87 -4.14
CA LEU A 112 -23.75 28.84 -3.75
C LEU A 112 -24.39 30.21 -3.46
N THR A 113 -23.95 30.86 -2.39
CA THR A 113 -24.13 32.31 -2.16
C THR A 113 -22.78 32.93 -1.78
N ASP A 114 -22.70 34.25 -1.76
CA ASP A 114 -21.49 35.03 -1.43
C ASP A 114 -20.83 34.64 -0.09
N SER A 115 -21.56 33.99 0.83
CA SER A 115 -21.11 33.63 2.17
C SER A 115 -21.36 32.16 2.56
N LEU A 116 -22.01 31.34 1.72
CA LEU A 116 -22.40 29.99 2.08
C LEU A 116 -22.35 29.02 0.90
N VAL A 117 -21.72 27.86 1.12
CA VAL A 117 -21.90 26.68 0.25
C VAL A 117 -22.90 25.76 0.93
N THR A 118 -23.98 25.41 0.23
CA THR A 118 -24.96 24.40 0.66
C THR A 118 -24.92 23.21 -0.28
N ILE A 119 -24.80 22.02 0.29
CA ILE A 119 -24.73 20.74 -0.39
C ILE A 119 -25.99 19.95 -0.05
N SER A 120 -26.64 19.36 -1.04
CA SER A 120 -27.69 18.36 -0.81
C SER A 120 -27.49 17.10 -1.65
N PHE A 121 -28.01 15.99 -1.13
CA PHE A 121 -28.04 14.70 -1.83
C PHE A 121 -29.41 14.05 -1.62
N ASP A 122 -30.11 13.77 -2.72
CA ASP A 122 -31.42 13.14 -2.78
C ASP A 122 -31.48 12.05 -3.87
N ALA A 123 -32.67 11.52 -4.19
CA ALA A 123 -32.85 10.49 -5.23
C ALA A 123 -32.33 10.94 -6.59
N GLU A 124 -32.53 12.20 -6.93
CA GLU A 124 -32.13 12.73 -8.23
C GLU A 124 -30.61 12.93 -8.26
N SER A 125 -30.00 13.35 -7.14
CA SER A 125 -28.54 13.31 -6.98
C SER A 125 -27.98 11.89 -7.19
N PHE A 126 -28.66 10.85 -6.70
CA PHE A 126 -28.25 9.47 -6.96
C PHE A 126 -28.51 9.02 -8.41
N ARG A 127 -29.63 9.38 -9.05
CA ARG A 127 -29.87 9.12 -10.48
C ARG A 127 -28.78 9.76 -11.35
N ILE A 128 -28.41 11.01 -11.06
CA ILE A 128 -27.35 11.72 -11.79
C ILE A 128 -25.99 11.06 -11.54
N TYR A 129 -25.66 10.69 -10.30
CA TYR A 129 -24.46 9.89 -9.98
C TYR A 129 -24.42 8.58 -10.77
N ALA A 130 -25.51 7.81 -10.76
CA ALA A 130 -25.61 6.54 -11.46
C ALA A 130 -25.51 6.71 -12.99
N GLN A 131 -26.08 7.78 -13.55
CA GLN A 131 -25.96 8.13 -14.97
C GLN A 131 -24.53 8.53 -15.36
N ILE A 132 -23.84 9.34 -14.56
CA ILE A 132 -22.41 9.67 -14.77
C ILE A 132 -21.59 8.37 -14.77
N ARG A 133 -21.71 7.57 -13.71
CA ARG A 133 -20.93 6.34 -13.53
C ARG A 133 -21.27 5.27 -14.58
N HIS A 134 -22.52 5.16 -15.02
CA HIS A 134 -22.91 4.27 -16.13
C HIS A 134 -22.22 4.68 -17.45
N ASN A 135 -22.11 5.97 -17.74
CA ASN A 135 -21.36 6.47 -18.89
C ASN A 135 -19.85 6.18 -18.76
N ASP A 136 -19.27 6.39 -17.57
CA ASP A 136 -17.84 6.13 -17.32
C ASP A 136 -17.52 4.63 -17.50
N LEU A 137 -18.35 3.76 -16.91
CA LEU A 137 -18.20 2.31 -17.00
C LEU A 137 -18.38 1.80 -18.44
N LYS A 138 -19.24 2.44 -19.25
CA LYS A 138 -19.33 2.15 -20.70
C LYS A 138 -18.05 2.50 -21.45
N GLN A 139 -17.46 3.66 -21.17
CA GLN A 139 -16.20 4.08 -21.79
C GLN A 139 -15.03 3.18 -21.34
N LYS A 140 -14.93 2.88 -20.04
CA LYS A 140 -13.94 1.95 -19.47
C LYS A 140 -14.08 0.54 -20.06
N PHE A 141 -15.30 0.03 -20.21
CA PHE A 141 -15.55 -1.26 -20.83
C PHE A 141 -15.13 -1.31 -22.30
N GLU A 142 -15.56 -0.36 -23.15
CA GLU A 142 -15.17 -0.36 -24.57
C GLU A 142 -13.67 -0.08 -24.78
N ARG A 143 -13.02 0.69 -23.88
CA ARG A 143 -11.55 0.83 -23.84
C ARG A 143 -10.84 -0.49 -23.55
N LEU A 144 -11.34 -1.25 -22.56
CA LEU A 144 -10.72 -2.49 -22.10
C LEU A 144 -11.18 -3.74 -22.86
N ARG A 145 -12.21 -3.66 -23.72
CA ARG A 145 -12.92 -4.80 -24.35
C ARG A 145 -12.01 -5.86 -24.98
N SER A 146 -10.85 -5.48 -25.49
CA SER A 146 -9.84 -6.36 -26.09
C SER A 146 -9.31 -7.42 -25.11
N HIS A 147 -9.19 -7.08 -23.82
CA HIS A 147 -8.62 -7.94 -22.75
C HIS A 147 -9.55 -9.09 -22.32
N PHE A 148 -10.79 -9.10 -22.80
CA PHE A 148 -11.80 -10.10 -22.47
C PHE A 148 -11.99 -11.09 -23.62
N SER A 149 -12.35 -12.34 -23.30
CA SER A 149 -12.86 -13.32 -24.25
C SER A 149 -14.21 -12.92 -24.86
N ALA A 150 -14.66 -13.59 -25.92
CA ALA A 150 -15.94 -13.27 -26.56
C ALA A 150 -17.15 -13.42 -25.60
N GLU A 151 -17.15 -14.48 -24.79
CA GLU A 151 -18.20 -14.77 -23.79
C GLU A 151 -18.20 -13.75 -22.64
N GLU A 152 -17.02 -13.36 -22.14
CA GLU A 152 -16.90 -12.25 -21.19
C GLU A 152 -17.41 -10.93 -21.79
N ARG A 153 -17.07 -10.61 -23.05
CA ARG A 153 -17.52 -9.36 -23.72
C ARG A 153 -19.03 -9.26 -23.84
N GLU A 154 -19.73 -10.38 -24.04
CA GLU A 154 -21.19 -10.39 -24.07
C GLU A 154 -21.77 -10.22 -22.66
N THR A 155 -21.28 -11.01 -21.70
CA THR A 155 -21.73 -11.00 -20.30
C THR A 155 -21.50 -9.64 -19.63
N LEU A 156 -20.33 -9.04 -19.82
CA LEU A 156 -19.96 -7.75 -19.23
C LEU A 156 -20.68 -6.58 -19.91
N ARG A 157 -20.94 -6.65 -21.22
CA ARG A 157 -21.77 -5.65 -21.92
C ARG A 157 -23.18 -5.65 -21.37
N ALA A 158 -23.81 -6.82 -21.27
CA ALA A 158 -25.15 -6.96 -20.70
C ALA A 158 -25.22 -6.46 -19.24
N LEU A 159 -24.18 -6.73 -18.45
CA LEU A 159 -24.04 -6.21 -17.09
C LEU A 159 -23.96 -4.66 -17.06
N VAL A 160 -23.08 -4.06 -17.86
CA VAL A 160 -22.95 -2.59 -17.96
C VAL A 160 -24.22 -1.94 -18.50
N ASP A 161 -24.87 -2.54 -19.50
CA ASP A 161 -26.16 -2.06 -20.03
C ASP A 161 -27.31 -2.17 -19.01
N SER A 162 -27.26 -3.12 -18.08
CA SER A 162 -28.28 -3.28 -17.04
C SER A 162 -28.32 -2.11 -16.03
N LEU A 163 -27.18 -1.43 -15.83
CA LEU A 163 -27.06 -0.29 -14.91
C LEU A 163 -27.99 0.88 -15.24
N LYS A 164 -28.54 0.94 -16.46
CA LYS A 164 -29.56 1.94 -16.83
C LYS A 164 -30.78 1.92 -15.92
N ILE A 165 -31.09 0.79 -15.25
CA ILE A 165 -32.20 0.72 -14.29
C ILE A 165 -32.01 1.70 -13.11
N LEU A 166 -30.77 2.01 -12.72
CA LEU A 166 -30.46 2.91 -11.60
C LEU A 166 -30.73 4.40 -11.89
N ARG A 167 -31.08 4.74 -13.13
CA ARG A 167 -31.40 6.10 -13.59
C ARG A 167 -32.76 6.20 -14.28
N ASP A 168 -33.23 5.12 -14.92
CA ASP A 168 -34.45 5.11 -15.75
C ASP A 168 -35.74 4.86 -14.93
N ASP A 169 -35.66 4.44 -13.65
CA ASP A 169 -36.84 4.30 -12.77
C ASP A 169 -37.28 5.66 -12.19
N THR A 170 -38.48 6.09 -12.60
CA THR A 170 -39.11 7.37 -12.23
C THR A 170 -40.22 7.24 -11.18
N SER A 171 -40.37 6.07 -10.54
CA SER A 171 -41.42 5.85 -9.53
C SER A 171 -41.27 6.78 -8.30
N ALA A 172 -42.40 7.09 -7.65
CA ALA A 172 -42.48 8.17 -6.64
C ALA A 172 -41.72 7.84 -5.35
N VAL A 173 -41.06 8.86 -4.79
CA VAL A 173 -39.82 8.72 -4.01
C VAL A 173 -40.02 8.99 -2.51
N THR A 174 -39.61 8.05 -1.64
CA THR A 174 -39.57 8.23 -0.17
C THR A 174 -38.35 7.65 0.54
N PHE A 175 -38.03 8.32 1.64
CA PHE A 175 -36.70 8.64 2.17
C PHE A 175 -35.78 7.56 2.84
N ASP A 176 -35.89 6.23 2.63
CA ASP A 176 -35.05 5.19 3.33
C ASP A 176 -33.70 4.85 2.67
N SER A 177 -32.60 4.72 3.43
CA SER A 177 -31.22 4.65 2.91
C SER A 177 -30.77 3.37 2.15
N SER A 178 -31.51 2.27 2.23
CA SER A 178 -30.96 0.93 1.90
C SER A 178 -30.66 0.68 0.41
N ALA A 179 -31.51 1.15 -0.53
CA ALA A 179 -31.30 0.87 -1.96
C ALA A 179 -30.15 1.68 -2.57
N TYR A 180 -29.77 2.82 -1.97
CA TYR A 180 -28.55 3.56 -2.36
C TYR A 180 -27.30 2.72 -2.15
N GLU A 181 -27.15 2.07 -0.98
CA GLU A 181 -26.00 1.19 -0.74
C GLU A 181 -25.94 0.04 -1.74
N TYR A 182 -27.09 -0.55 -2.08
CA TYR A 182 -27.17 -1.60 -3.08
C TYR A 182 -26.76 -1.10 -4.47
N GLY A 183 -27.26 0.07 -4.91
CA GLY A 183 -26.87 0.68 -6.18
C GLY A 183 -25.39 1.04 -6.25
N MET A 184 -24.82 1.56 -5.15
CA MET A 184 -23.37 1.79 -5.01
C MET A 184 -22.56 0.48 -5.11
N LYS A 185 -22.97 -0.57 -4.39
CA LYS A 185 -22.33 -1.90 -4.42
C LYS A 185 -22.40 -2.53 -5.82
N LEU A 186 -23.53 -2.37 -6.52
CA LEU A 186 -23.69 -2.82 -7.90
C LEU A 186 -22.74 -2.08 -8.85
N LEU A 187 -22.70 -0.74 -8.83
CA LEU A 187 -21.79 0.06 -9.65
C LEU A 187 -20.32 -0.31 -9.41
N ASN A 188 -19.92 -0.49 -8.15
CA ASN A 188 -18.57 -0.92 -7.78
C ASN A 188 -18.26 -2.34 -8.30
N GLU A 189 -19.20 -3.29 -8.15
CA GLU A 189 -19.02 -4.65 -8.67
C GLU A 189 -18.91 -4.69 -10.20
N VAL A 190 -19.69 -3.88 -10.92
CA VAL A 190 -19.51 -3.76 -12.37
C VAL A 190 -18.11 -3.23 -12.70
N GLU A 191 -17.63 -2.20 -11.99
CA GLU A 191 -16.30 -1.64 -12.24
C GLU A 191 -15.18 -2.66 -12.04
N TYR A 192 -15.20 -3.37 -10.92
CA TYR A 192 -14.25 -4.47 -10.65
C TYR A 192 -14.29 -5.52 -11.77
N ARG A 193 -15.50 -5.94 -12.21
CA ARG A 193 -15.68 -6.96 -13.26
C ARG A 193 -15.19 -6.51 -14.64
N ILE A 194 -15.27 -5.21 -14.97
CA ILE A 194 -14.75 -4.66 -16.24
C ILE A 194 -13.29 -4.17 -16.15
N THR A 195 -12.59 -4.36 -15.04
CA THR A 195 -11.14 -4.14 -14.96
C THR A 195 -10.38 -5.34 -15.56
N ALA A 196 -9.21 -5.07 -16.15
CA ALA A 196 -8.35 -6.11 -16.70
C ALA A 196 -7.87 -7.11 -15.62
N SER A 197 -7.66 -8.37 -16.01
CA SER A 197 -7.05 -9.39 -15.14
C SER A 197 -5.93 -10.12 -15.90
N PRO A 198 -4.68 -9.64 -15.80
CA PRO A 198 -3.55 -10.24 -16.50
C PRO A 198 -3.34 -11.71 -16.11
N ALA A 199 -2.85 -12.52 -17.04
CA ALA A 199 -2.42 -13.90 -16.79
C ALA A 199 -0.97 -13.99 -16.23
N VAL A 200 -0.25 -12.86 -16.24
CA VAL A 200 1.14 -12.72 -15.78
C VAL A 200 1.16 -11.54 -14.81
N GLU A 201 1.24 -11.83 -13.51
CA GLU A 201 1.15 -10.84 -12.43
C GLU A 201 1.50 -11.54 -11.10
N GLY A 202 2.41 -10.96 -10.32
CA GLY A 202 2.57 -11.34 -8.92
C GLY A 202 1.43 -10.75 -8.09
N ARG A 203 0.75 -11.58 -7.29
CA ARG A 203 -0.39 -11.18 -6.46
C ARG A 203 -0.11 -11.65 -5.04
N GLY A 204 0.56 -10.77 -4.31
CA GLY A 204 1.00 -10.97 -2.92
C GLY A 204 -0.05 -10.55 -1.90
N VAL A 205 -0.03 -11.22 -0.75
CA VAL A 205 -0.65 -10.74 0.49
C VAL A 205 0.33 -10.97 1.64
N TRP A 206 0.55 -9.97 2.48
CA TRP A 206 1.29 -10.18 3.73
C TRP A 206 0.36 -10.80 4.77
N HIS A 207 0.82 -11.88 5.40
CA HIS A 207 0.04 -12.65 6.34
C HIS A 207 0.86 -12.99 7.60
N ARG A 208 0.42 -12.43 8.73
CA ARG A 208 0.85 -12.87 10.07
C ARG A 208 0.01 -14.09 10.47
N PRO A 209 0.58 -15.31 10.53
CA PRO A 209 -0.19 -16.50 10.81
C PRO A 209 -0.73 -16.50 12.25
N LYS A 210 -1.91 -17.07 12.41
CA LYS A 210 -2.57 -17.31 13.70
C LYS A 210 -3.07 -18.75 13.84
N GLU A 211 -3.00 -19.51 12.76
CA GLU A 211 -3.65 -20.79 12.55
C GLU A 211 -2.92 -21.91 13.30
N LYS A 212 -3.67 -22.75 14.02
CA LYS A 212 -3.13 -23.75 14.96
C LYS A 212 -3.21 -25.19 14.46
N SER A 213 -3.74 -25.38 13.26
CA SER A 213 -3.95 -26.69 12.63
C SER A 213 -3.64 -26.64 11.13
N LYS A 214 -3.47 -27.80 10.49
CA LYS A 214 -3.28 -27.87 9.03
C LYS A 214 -4.58 -27.50 8.30
N GLU A 215 -5.71 -27.71 8.95
CA GLU A 215 -7.07 -27.51 8.49
C GLU A 215 -7.42 -26.01 8.46
N GLU A 216 -7.00 -25.24 9.47
CA GLU A 216 -7.08 -23.77 9.46
C GLU A 216 -6.18 -23.15 8.38
N ILE A 217 -4.93 -23.63 8.27
CA ILE A 217 -3.99 -23.21 7.21
C ILE A 217 -4.57 -23.53 5.82
N ALA A 218 -5.19 -24.71 5.66
CA ALA A 218 -5.90 -25.08 4.45
C ALA A 218 -7.02 -24.07 4.11
N ALA A 219 -7.88 -23.74 5.07
CA ALA A 219 -8.93 -22.74 4.86
C ALA A 219 -8.38 -21.35 4.50
N VAL A 220 -7.29 -20.90 5.13
CA VAL A 220 -6.68 -19.59 4.88
C VAL A 220 -6.00 -19.51 3.50
N VAL A 221 -5.16 -20.49 3.14
CA VAL A 221 -4.53 -20.55 1.81
C VAL A 221 -5.59 -20.69 0.72
N GLN A 222 -6.62 -21.50 0.94
CA GLN A 222 -7.75 -21.63 0.01
C GLN A 222 -8.52 -20.31 -0.12
N ARG A 223 -8.75 -19.56 0.95
CA ARG A 223 -9.40 -18.24 0.90
C ARG A 223 -8.59 -17.24 0.07
N PHE A 224 -7.26 -17.24 0.19
CA PHE A 224 -6.40 -16.39 -0.64
C PHE A 224 -6.31 -16.86 -2.11
N ALA A 225 -6.23 -18.17 -2.36
CA ALA A 225 -6.24 -18.73 -3.72
C ALA A 225 -7.56 -18.43 -4.46
N HIS A 226 -8.71 -18.55 -3.77
CA HIS A 226 -10.02 -18.15 -4.32
C HIS A 226 -10.15 -16.63 -4.49
N ALA A 227 -9.46 -15.82 -3.68
CA ALA A 227 -9.34 -14.37 -3.89
C ALA A 227 -8.43 -14.00 -5.10
N GLY A 228 -7.76 -14.98 -5.70
CA GLY A 228 -6.90 -14.82 -6.88
C GLY A 228 -5.45 -14.45 -6.58
N PHE A 229 -5.03 -14.49 -5.30
CA PHE A 229 -3.62 -14.37 -4.93
C PHE A 229 -2.82 -15.60 -5.38
N ASN A 230 -1.54 -15.39 -5.68
CA ASN A 230 -0.60 -16.45 -6.07
C ASN A 230 0.74 -16.36 -5.33
N MET A 231 0.89 -15.43 -4.39
CA MET A 231 2.04 -15.30 -3.48
C MET A 231 1.53 -14.96 -2.07
N ILE A 232 2.09 -15.59 -1.03
CA ILE A 232 1.87 -15.21 0.38
C ILE A 232 3.23 -14.85 0.97
N PHE A 233 3.32 -13.61 1.47
CA PHE A 233 4.42 -13.13 2.30
C PHE A 233 4.11 -13.50 3.75
N LEU A 234 4.56 -14.68 4.17
CA LEU A 234 4.20 -15.29 5.44
C LEU A 234 5.17 -14.82 6.53
N GLU A 235 4.67 -14.13 7.55
CA GLU A 235 5.48 -13.62 8.67
C GLU A 235 6.12 -14.79 9.42
N THR A 236 7.39 -15.04 9.13
CA THR A 236 8.09 -16.27 9.49
C THR A 236 8.98 -16.07 10.71
N ILE A 237 9.53 -14.85 10.86
CA ILE A 237 10.32 -14.43 12.03
C ILE A 237 9.88 -13.02 12.43
N TRP A 238 9.28 -12.88 13.62
CA TRP A 238 8.76 -11.62 14.17
C TRP A 238 9.10 -11.50 15.66
N ARG A 239 9.62 -10.34 16.08
CA ARG A 239 10.18 -10.09 17.42
C ARG A 239 11.27 -11.11 17.84
N GLY A 240 12.07 -11.57 16.87
CA GLY A 240 13.15 -12.53 17.10
C GLY A 240 12.75 -13.97 17.39
N GLU A 241 11.46 -14.33 17.27
CA GLU A 241 10.98 -15.71 17.39
C GLU A 241 10.50 -16.24 16.02
N THR A 242 10.70 -17.53 15.77
CA THR A 242 10.22 -18.22 14.55
C THR A 242 8.78 -18.71 14.70
N ILE A 243 8.06 -18.85 13.58
CA ILE A 243 6.80 -19.62 13.56
C ILE A 243 7.03 -21.13 13.56
N TYR A 244 8.18 -21.58 13.06
CA TYR A 244 8.57 -22.98 12.83
C TYR A 244 9.59 -23.49 13.86
N PRO A 245 9.77 -24.81 14.03
CA PRO A 245 10.70 -25.39 15.01
C PRO A 245 12.17 -25.31 14.53
N GLY A 246 12.76 -24.11 14.57
CA GLY A 246 14.17 -23.86 14.32
C GLY A 246 15.08 -24.22 15.51
N PHE A 247 16.38 -23.97 15.34
CA PHE A 247 17.44 -24.22 16.32
C PHE A 247 18.28 -22.97 16.66
N ILE A 248 18.22 -21.90 15.86
CA ILE A 248 18.93 -20.62 16.13
C ILE A 248 18.18 -19.71 17.13
N THR A 249 16.85 -19.78 17.20
CA THR A 249 16.04 -19.01 18.15
C THR A 249 14.83 -19.81 18.65
N LEU A 250 14.07 -19.24 19.59
CA LEU A 250 12.84 -19.84 20.08
C LEU A 250 11.72 -19.78 19.04
N GLN A 251 11.05 -20.91 18.84
CA GLN A 251 9.71 -20.93 18.23
C GLN A 251 8.71 -20.24 19.16
N LYS A 252 7.78 -19.45 18.61
CA LYS A 252 6.67 -18.86 19.38
C LYS A 252 5.89 -19.97 20.07
N LYS A 253 5.66 -19.81 21.39
CA LYS A 253 4.98 -20.82 22.25
C LYS A 253 3.62 -21.26 21.71
N GLU A 254 2.92 -20.37 21.02
CA GLU A 254 1.63 -20.60 20.38
C GLU A 254 1.66 -21.49 19.12
N PHE A 255 2.84 -21.98 18.71
CA PHE A 255 3.02 -22.99 17.65
C PHE A 255 3.84 -24.21 18.14
N ALA A 256 4.11 -24.31 19.45
CA ALA A 256 4.98 -25.36 19.99
C ALA A 256 4.47 -26.78 19.65
N GLY A 257 5.34 -27.60 19.05
CA GLY A 257 4.99 -28.95 18.59
C GLY A 257 4.31 -29.01 17.21
N PHE A 258 4.14 -27.87 16.53
CA PHE A 258 3.60 -27.75 15.18
C PHE A 258 4.61 -27.04 14.27
N ASP A 259 4.51 -27.24 12.95
CA ASP A 259 5.26 -26.48 11.95
C ASP A 259 4.29 -25.80 10.96
N PRO A 260 3.89 -24.54 11.24
CA PRO A 260 3.06 -23.75 10.34
C PRO A 260 3.73 -23.51 8.99
N LEU A 261 5.05 -23.28 8.93
CA LEU A 261 5.74 -22.94 7.67
C LEU A 261 5.71 -24.12 6.70
N ARG A 262 6.01 -25.34 7.19
CA ARG A 262 5.86 -26.58 6.41
C ARG A 262 4.42 -26.74 5.90
N ALA A 263 3.43 -26.56 6.77
CA ALA A 263 2.02 -26.69 6.42
C ALA A 263 1.57 -25.65 5.37
N TYR A 264 2.02 -24.39 5.47
CA TYR A 264 1.77 -23.34 4.49
C TYR A 264 2.40 -23.67 3.13
N ILE A 265 3.65 -24.16 3.09
CA ILE A 265 4.32 -24.56 1.83
C ILE A 265 3.60 -25.77 1.20
N ASP A 266 3.23 -26.77 1.99
CA ASP A 266 2.52 -27.96 1.51
C ASP A 266 1.12 -27.65 0.96
N GLU A 267 0.39 -26.70 1.55
CA GLU A 267 -0.91 -26.26 1.05
C GLU A 267 -0.78 -25.31 -0.15
N GLY A 268 0.13 -24.34 -0.11
CA GLY A 268 0.38 -23.40 -1.20
C GLY A 268 0.67 -24.13 -2.52
N LYS A 269 1.47 -25.20 -2.46
CA LYS A 269 1.73 -26.10 -3.59
C LYS A 269 0.48 -26.70 -4.23
N LYS A 270 -0.55 -27.06 -3.46
CA LYS A 270 -1.80 -27.65 -3.99
C LYS A 270 -2.59 -26.66 -4.83
N HIS A 271 -2.59 -25.39 -4.42
CA HIS A 271 -3.35 -24.33 -5.09
C HIS A 271 -2.54 -23.54 -6.12
N GLY A 272 -1.22 -23.68 -6.14
CA GLY A 272 -0.31 -22.91 -6.98
C GLY A 272 -0.08 -21.50 -6.42
N VAL A 273 0.05 -21.40 -5.10
CA VAL A 273 0.40 -20.19 -4.35
C VAL A 273 1.82 -20.33 -3.84
N GLU A 274 2.70 -19.42 -4.22
CA GLU A 274 4.07 -19.34 -3.74
C GLU A 274 4.10 -18.90 -2.26
N ILE A 275 4.90 -19.56 -1.43
CA ILE A 275 5.13 -19.13 -0.04
C ILE A 275 6.51 -18.48 0.05
N HIS A 276 6.52 -17.25 0.56
CA HIS A 276 7.69 -16.42 0.77
C HIS A 276 7.85 -16.17 2.27
N ALA A 277 8.99 -16.55 2.85
CA ALA A 277 9.23 -16.28 4.27
C ALA A 277 9.58 -14.81 4.49
N TRP A 278 8.67 -14.06 5.12
CA TRP A 278 8.88 -12.67 5.53
C TRP A 278 9.63 -12.64 6.88
N ILE A 279 10.80 -12.01 6.90
CA ILE A 279 11.76 -12.07 8.02
C ILE A 279 12.12 -10.66 8.49
N HIS A 280 11.91 -10.41 9.78
CA HIS A 280 12.41 -9.20 10.46
C HIS A 280 13.92 -9.31 10.69
N THR A 281 14.68 -8.44 10.01
CA THR A 281 16.14 -8.57 9.88
C THR A 281 16.88 -7.97 11.09
N PHE A 282 16.81 -6.65 11.29
CA PHE A 282 17.45 -5.99 12.45
C PHE A 282 16.46 -5.52 13.52
N PHE A 283 15.14 -5.70 13.30
CA PHE A 283 14.10 -5.39 14.28
C PHE A 283 13.97 -6.51 15.30
N ALA A 284 14.39 -6.25 16.54
CA ALA A 284 14.28 -7.18 17.66
C ALA A 284 12.88 -7.24 18.25
N GLY A 285 12.11 -6.15 18.15
CA GLY A 285 10.73 -6.07 18.62
C GLY A 285 10.34 -4.66 19.04
N TYR A 286 9.37 -4.56 19.95
CA TYR A 286 8.91 -3.29 20.51
C TYR A 286 8.54 -3.44 21.99
N VAL A 287 8.44 -2.32 22.70
CA VAL A 287 7.95 -2.20 24.08
C VAL A 287 6.89 -1.10 24.19
N GLY A 288 6.04 -1.15 25.22
CA GLY A 288 5.14 -0.05 25.59
C GLY A 288 3.85 0.10 24.77
N ALA A 289 3.79 -0.39 23.53
CA ALA A 289 2.55 -0.47 22.75
C ALA A 289 1.59 -1.60 23.20
N SER A 290 2.00 -2.38 24.20
CA SER A 290 1.23 -3.44 24.86
C SER A 290 1.77 -3.65 26.27
N ASN A 291 1.01 -4.33 27.14
CA ASN A 291 1.44 -4.69 28.51
C ASN A 291 2.67 -5.63 28.56
N ASP A 292 3.10 -6.15 27.41
CA ASP A 292 4.35 -6.87 27.26
C ASP A 292 5.55 -5.89 27.27
N THR A 293 6.41 -6.05 28.27
CA THR A 293 7.65 -5.28 28.48
C THR A 293 8.91 -6.06 28.07
N THR A 294 8.77 -7.27 27.49
CA THR A 294 9.90 -8.12 27.12
C THR A 294 10.59 -7.65 25.85
N ARG A 295 11.92 -7.80 25.81
CA ARG A 295 12.76 -7.39 24.67
C ARG A 295 12.84 -8.45 23.54
N GLY A 296 11.98 -9.46 23.56
CA GLY A 296 12.13 -10.67 22.74
C GLY A 296 13.29 -11.57 23.20
N PRO A 297 13.44 -12.79 22.65
CA PRO A 297 14.48 -13.73 23.08
C PRO A 297 15.90 -13.20 22.80
N ILE A 298 16.13 -12.62 21.61
CA ILE A 298 17.47 -12.19 21.16
C ILE A 298 18.08 -11.18 22.14
N LEU A 299 17.38 -10.09 22.45
CA LEU A 299 17.87 -9.06 23.39
C LEU A 299 17.72 -9.44 24.88
N SER A 300 17.09 -10.57 25.18
CA SER A 300 17.11 -11.16 26.53
C SER A 300 18.35 -12.04 26.75
N ALA A 301 18.85 -12.70 25.69
CA ALA A 301 20.11 -13.45 25.72
C ALA A 301 21.34 -12.57 25.46
N HIS A 302 21.20 -11.56 24.59
CA HIS A 302 22.28 -10.68 24.12
C HIS A 302 21.86 -9.20 24.24
N PRO A 303 21.74 -8.66 25.46
CA PRO A 303 21.38 -7.24 25.67
C PRO A 303 22.45 -6.27 25.14
N ASP A 304 23.70 -6.74 25.00
CA ASP A 304 24.83 -6.04 24.39
C ASP A 304 24.70 -5.87 22.86
N TRP A 305 23.80 -6.62 22.21
CA TRP A 305 23.53 -6.47 20.78
C TRP A 305 22.53 -5.36 20.47
N GLN A 306 21.93 -4.72 21.48
CA GLN A 306 20.97 -3.64 21.25
C GLN A 306 21.64 -2.40 20.69
N LEU A 307 21.03 -1.81 19.66
CA LEU A 307 21.46 -0.55 19.05
C LEU A 307 21.34 0.62 20.04
N VAL A 308 22.35 1.48 20.05
CA VAL A 308 22.50 2.64 20.93
C VAL A 308 22.39 3.93 20.11
N LYS A 309 21.44 4.80 20.44
CA LYS A 309 21.27 6.11 19.80
C LYS A 309 22.28 7.12 20.35
N ARG A 310 22.41 8.28 19.68
CA ARG A 310 23.36 9.35 20.03
C ARG A 310 23.20 9.85 21.47
N ASN A 311 21.98 9.86 21.99
CA ASN A 311 21.65 10.29 23.34
C ASN A 311 21.83 9.20 24.42
N GLY A 312 22.30 8.01 24.06
CA GLY A 312 22.50 6.87 24.98
C GLY A 312 21.25 6.01 25.23
N GLU A 313 20.08 6.39 24.72
CA GLU A 313 18.87 5.56 24.75
C GLU A 313 18.94 4.45 23.69
N THR A 314 18.23 3.34 23.92
CA THR A 314 18.23 2.16 23.02
C THR A 314 16.86 1.82 22.42
N VAL A 315 15.87 2.69 22.64
CA VAL A 315 14.49 2.57 22.14
C VAL A 315 14.21 3.78 21.24
N SER A 316 13.66 3.59 20.04
CA SER A 316 13.33 4.74 19.17
C SER A 316 12.09 5.50 19.65
N LYS A 317 12.13 6.82 19.45
CA LYS A 317 11.00 7.76 19.58
C LYS A 317 10.44 8.16 18.21
N ALA A 318 11.26 8.18 17.16
CA ALA A 318 10.80 8.35 15.78
C ALA A 318 10.02 7.12 15.29
N GLU A 319 10.34 5.94 15.79
CA GLU A 319 9.56 4.71 15.66
C GLU A 319 9.14 4.24 17.08
N PRO A 320 8.04 4.76 17.64
CA PRO A 320 7.75 4.68 19.07
C PRO A 320 7.81 3.27 19.66
N GLY A 321 8.76 3.08 20.59
CA GLY A 321 8.91 1.82 21.33
C GLY A 321 9.70 0.74 20.59
N TYR A 322 10.17 0.97 19.35
CA TYR A 322 10.86 -0.04 18.56
C TYR A 322 12.28 -0.31 19.10
N LEU A 323 12.67 -1.58 19.06
CA LEU A 323 13.97 -2.12 19.46
C LEU A 323 14.68 -2.67 18.22
N PHE A 324 15.91 -2.23 17.99
CA PHE A 324 16.77 -2.74 16.93
C PHE A 324 18.03 -3.42 17.49
N LEU A 325 18.50 -4.45 16.80
CA LEU A 325 19.84 -4.98 16.93
C LEU A 325 20.82 -4.04 16.22
N ASN A 326 22.05 -3.90 16.71
CA ASN A 326 23.07 -3.09 16.04
C ASN A 326 23.58 -3.81 14.77
N PRO A 327 23.30 -3.31 13.55
CA PRO A 327 23.70 -3.97 12.31
C PRO A 327 25.22 -4.00 12.08
N ALA A 328 25.99 -3.18 12.80
CA ALA A 328 27.44 -3.11 12.70
C ALA A 328 28.17 -4.24 13.46
N LEU A 329 27.51 -4.93 14.40
CA LEU A 329 28.14 -6.02 15.15
C LEU A 329 28.28 -7.28 14.28
N PRO A 330 29.49 -7.84 14.09
CA PRO A 330 29.68 -9.07 13.32
C PRO A 330 28.88 -10.27 13.87
N GLN A 331 28.69 -10.33 15.19
CA GLN A 331 27.89 -11.33 15.87
C GLN A 331 26.41 -11.25 15.45
N VAL A 332 25.84 -10.04 15.39
CA VAL A 332 24.47 -9.81 14.91
C VAL A 332 24.35 -10.18 13.43
N GLN A 333 25.32 -9.77 12.59
CA GLN A 333 25.32 -10.13 11.17
C GLN A 333 25.48 -11.63 10.92
N GLU A 334 26.18 -12.38 11.78
CA GLU A 334 26.26 -13.84 11.67
C GLU A 334 24.99 -14.50 12.18
N TYR A 335 24.47 -14.07 13.33
CA TYR A 335 23.24 -14.59 13.90
C TYR A 335 22.05 -14.44 12.95
N ILE A 336 21.81 -13.25 12.41
CA ILE A 336 20.69 -13.03 11.47
C ILE A 336 20.95 -13.74 10.14
N ALA A 337 22.17 -13.76 9.60
CA ALA A 337 22.47 -14.54 8.39
C ALA A 337 22.24 -16.06 8.60
N SER A 338 22.45 -16.57 9.82
CA SER A 338 22.17 -17.96 10.16
C SER A 338 20.67 -18.30 10.15
N LEU A 339 19.77 -17.36 10.48
CA LEU A 339 18.32 -17.52 10.34
C LEU A 339 17.89 -17.62 8.86
N TYR A 340 18.40 -16.73 8.00
CA TYR A 340 18.16 -16.81 6.55
C TYR A 340 18.65 -18.15 5.96
N LYS A 341 19.80 -18.65 6.45
CA LYS A 341 20.34 -19.96 6.08
C LYS A 341 19.50 -21.12 6.63
N GLU A 342 19.05 -21.06 7.88
CA GLU A 342 18.20 -22.07 8.53
C GLU A 342 16.90 -22.30 7.73
N VAL A 343 16.19 -21.22 7.39
CA VAL A 343 14.97 -21.30 6.55
C VAL A 343 15.27 -21.99 5.21
N ARG A 344 16.38 -21.66 4.54
CA ARG A 344 16.76 -22.30 3.27
C ARG A 344 17.21 -23.76 3.41
N THR A 345 17.73 -24.15 4.57
CA THR A 345 18.17 -25.53 4.85
C THR A 345 16.99 -26.43 5.22
N LEU A 346 16.05 -25.95 6.02
CA LEU A 346 14.86 -26.69 6.46
C LEU A 346 13.75 -26.73 5.40
N TYR A 347 13.63 -25.67 4.59
CA TYR A 347 12.60 -25.50 3.57
C TYR A 347 13.23 -25.30 2.18
N PRO A 348 13.90 -26.32 1.60
CA PRO A 348 14.56 -26.22 0.30
C PRO A 348 13.59 -25.98 -0.86
N ASP A 349 12.28 -26.15 -0.62
CA ASP A 349 11.18 -26.00 -1.54
C ASP A 349 10.34 -24.72 -1.34
N ILE A 350 10.81 -23.78 -0.49
CA ILE A 350 10.21 -22.45 -0.32
C ILE A 350 10.39 -21.61 -1.60
N SER A 351 9.41 -20.76 -1.93
CA SER A 351 9.41 -20.00 -3.19
C SER A 351 10.25 -18.73 -3.13
N GLY A 352 10.41 -18.16 -1.94
CA GLY A 352 11.27 -17.00 -1.70
C GLY A 352 11.41 -16.65 -0.22
N VAL A 353 12.15 -15.58 0.03
CA VAL A 353 12.34 -14.96 1.34
C VAL A 353 12.34 -13.44 1.13
N GLN A 354 11.61 -12.74 1.98
CA GLN A 354 11.45 -11.29 1.95
C GLN A 354 12.11 -10.68 3.18
N MET A 355 13.07 -9.79 2.95
CA MET A 355 13.71 -9.01 4.00
C MET A 355 12.82 -7.83 4.38
N ASP A 356 12.43 -7.76 5.65
CA ASP A 356 11.88 -6.54 6.26
C ASP A 356 12.80 -6.08 7.40
N TYR A 357 12.73 -4.80 7.76
CA TYR A 357 13.62 -4.14 8.72
C TYR A 357 15.11 -4.39 8.43
N VAL A 358 15.48 -4.56 7.16
CA VAL A 358 16.86 -4.60 6.67
C VAL A 358 17.41 -3.18 6.53
N ARG A 359 17.51 -2.51 7.67
CA ARG A 359 17.83 -1.08 7.81
C ARG A 359 18.22 -0.75 9.25
N PHE A 360 18.71 0.47 9.46
CA PHE A 360 18.70 1.09 10.78
C PHE A 360 17.28 1.61 11.13
N PRO A 361 16.99 1.95 12.41
CA PRO A 361 15.83 2.77 12.75
C PRO A 361 15.88 4.14 12.04
N ILE A 362 14.81 4.93 12.12
CA ILE A 362 14.82 6.32 11.67
C ILE A 362 15.88 7.12 12.45
N ASN A 363 16.91 7.61 11.74
CA ASN A 363 18.10 8.28 12.30
C ASN A 363 18.00 9.81 12.41
N MET A 364 16.79 10.37 12.31
CA MET A 364 16.53 11.82 12.37
C MET A 364 15.35 12.10 13.31
N PRO A 365 15.38 13.20 14.12
CA PRO A 365 16.46 14.18 14.26
C PRO A 365 17.76 13.62 14.91
N LEU A 366 18.75 14.49 15.12
CA LEU A 366 20.14 14.11 15.46
C LEU A 366 20.28 13.22 16.71
N ASP A 367 19.36 13.33 17.68
CA ASP A 367 19.30 12.54 18.90
C ASP A 367 18.77 11.11 18.67
N GLU A 368 17.91 10.90 17.66
CA GLU A 368 17.46 9.57 17.20
C GLU A 368 18.52 8.84 16.35
N SER A 369 19.57 9.55 15.92
CA SER A 369 20.64 8.95 15.10
C SER A 369 21.35 7.80 15.82
N SER A 370 21.78 6.77 15.07
CA SER A 370 22.37 5.52 15.56
C SER A 370 23.37 4.93 14.55
N ASP A 371 24.28 4.02 14.89
CA ASP A 371 24.60 3.45 16.21
C ASP A 371 25.84 4.11 16.83
N TYR A 372 25.80 4.32 18.16
CA TYR A 372 26.86 4.96 18.94
C TYR A 372 27.44 4.07 20.04
N SER A 373 27.28 2.74 19.92
CA SER A 373 27.92 1.78 20.83
C SER A 373 29.45 1.92 20.81
N ALA A 374 30.10 1.50 21.89
CA ALA A 374 31.55 1.58 22.02
C ALA A 374 32.27 0.84 20.88
N TYR A 375 31.73 -0.32 20.44
CA TYR A 375 32.23 -1.04 19.28
C TYR A 375 32.19 -0.18 18.01
N THR A 376 31.01 0.33 17.64
CA THR A 376 30.83 1.08 16.39
C THR A 376 31.70 2.33 16.37
N ARG A 377 31.74 3.09 17.48
CA ARG A 377 32.62 4.26 17.63
C ARG A 377 34.10 3.91 17.43
N THR A 378 34.58 2.81 18.01
CA THR A 378 35.97 2.35 17.82
C THR A 378 36.26 1.96 16.37
N VAL A 379 35.36 1.24 15.69
CA VAL A 379 35.55 0.87 14.28
C VAL A 379 35.53 2.11 13.39
N VAL A 380 34.55 3.01 13.57
CA VAL A 380 34.42 4.25 12.78
C VAL A 380 35.64 5.16 12.96
N LYS A 381 36.13 5.35 14.20
CA LYS A 381 37.35 6.14 14.46
C LYS A 381 38.59 5.51 13.83
N LYS A 382 38.63 4.18 13.66
CA LYS A 382 39.68 3.46 12.94
C LYS A 382 39.54 3.54 11.40
N THR A 383 38.32 3.54 10.84
CA THR A 383 38.11 3.50 9.38
C THR A 383 37.89 4.86 8.72
N LEU A 384 37.36 5.85 9.44
CA LEU A 384 37.08 7.21 8.94
C LEU A 384 37.93 8.30 9.64
N GLY A 385 38.62 7.97 10.74
CA GLY A 385 39.55 8.87 11.43
C GLY A 385 38.96 9.80 12.49
N PHE A 386 37.64 9.75 12.74
CA PHE A 386 36.94 10.60 13.72
C PHE A 386 35.91 9.79 14.54
N ASP A 387 35.55 10.26 15.74
CA ASP A 387 34.44 9.66 16.49
C ASP A 387 33.09 10.19 15.98
N PRO A 388 32.07 9.36 15.72
CA PRO A 388 30.77 9.86 15.27
C PRO A 388 30.07 10.76 16.33
N LEU A 389 30.41 10.67 17.62
CA LEU A 389 29.92 11.62 18.63
C LEU A 389 30.53 13.03 18.49
N GLU A 390 31.74 13.16 17.93
CA GLU A 390 32.43 14.45 17.79
C GLU A 390 31.82 15.29 16.66
N ILE A 391 31.16 14.66 15.68
CA ILE A 391 30.59 15.30 14.48
C ILE A 391 29.06 15.47 14.54
N ASN A 392 28.52 16.35 13.70
CA ASN A 392 27.07 16.59 13.49
C ASN A 392 26.80 17.11 12.04
N PRO A 393 25.56 17.04 11.51
CA PRO A 393 25.29 17.41 10.11
C PRO A 393 25.47 18.89 9.77
N THR A 394 25.40 19.81 10.75
CA THR A 394 25.49 21.26 10.51
C THR A 394 26.95 21.71 10.41
N ASP A 395 27.75 21.38 11.42
CA ASP A 395 29.14 21.87 11.53
C ASP A 395 30.14 20.96 10.80
N HIS A 396 29.79 19.67 10.61
CA HIS A 396 30.67 18.65 10.05
C HIS A 396 30.04 17.87 8.86
N PRO A 397 29.39 18.52 7.87
CA PRO A 397 28.55 17.86 6.87
C PRO A 397 29.29 16.78 6.05
N GLN A 398 30.58 17.00 5.72
CA GLN A 398 31.37 16.02 4.96
C GLN A 398 31.66 14.74 5.76
N GLN A 399 32.00 14.87 7.05
CA GLN A 399 32.22 13.72 7.93
C GLN A 399 30.89 13.03 8.26
N TRP A 400 29.80 13.79 8.37
CA TRP A 400 28.46 13.25 8.55
C TRP A 400 28.02 12.38 7.36
N GLU A 401 28.28 12.83 6.12
CA GLU A 401 28.02 12.04 4.92
C GLU A 401 28.88 10.76 4.87
N GLN A 402 30.17 10.83 5.24
CA GLN A 402 31.03 9.63 5.34
C GLN A 402 30.50 8.63 6.39
N TRP A 403 30.08 9.11 7.57
CA TRP A 403 29.48 8.30 8.63
C TRP A 403 28.12 7.71 8.22
N ARG A 404 27.33 8.45 7.45
CA ARG A 404 26.07 7.97 6.86
C ARG A 404 26.33 6.87 5.82
N LYS A 405 27.23 7.10 4.86
CA LYS A 405 27.64 6.10 3.85
C LYS A 405 28.27 4.85 4.47
N TRP A 406 29.00 4.97 5.57
CA TRP A 406 29.52 3.81 6.30
C TRP A 406 28.39 2.92 6.84
N ARG A 407 27.34 3.52 7.44
CA ARG A 407 26.15 2.78 7.92
C ARG A 407 25.32 2.19 6.77
N GLU A 408 25.19 2.92 5.67
CA GLU A 408 24.58 2.44 4.43
C GLU A 408 25.30 1.19 3.90
N ASN A 409 26.63 1.22 3.84
CA ASN A 409 27.46 0.09 3.43
C ASN A 409 27.36 -1.12 4.38
N VAL A 410 27.20 -0.90 5.70
CA VAL A 410 26.97 -1.98 6.67
C VAL A 410 25.70 -2.78 6.35
N ILE A 411 24.62 -2.12 5.92
CA ILE A 411 23.40 -2.82 5.47
C ILE A 411 23.63 -3.49 4.10
N THR A 412 24.23 -2.79 3.14
CA THR A 412 24.49 -3.32 1.79
C THR A 412 25.36 -4.59 1.81
N GLU A 413 26.43 -4.62 2.59
CA GLU A 413 27.28 -5.81 2.72
C GLU A 413 26.56 -6.95 3.46
N PHE A 414 25.60 -6.65 4.37
CA PHE A 414 24.74 -7.69 4.94
C PHE A 414 23.78 -8.30 3.90
N VAL A 415 23.10 -7.50 3.08
CA VAL A 415 22.23 -8.00 1.99
C VAL A 415 23.03 -8.89 1.04
N LYS A 416 24.21 -8.43 0.64
CA LYS A 416 25.18 -9.18 -0.17
C LYS A 416 25.68 -10.47 0.51
N LYS A 417 25.76 -10.52 1.85
CA LYS A 417 26.13 -11.72 2.63
C LYS A 417 25.04 -12.79 2.63
N ILE A 418 23.76 -12.40 2.67
CA ILE A 418 22.63 -13.36 2.65
C ILE A 418 22.14 -13.71 1.23
N ARG A 419 22.52 -12.91 0.22
CA ARG A 419 22.33 -13.21 -1.20
C ARG A 419 22.91 -14.59 -1.57
N TRP A 420 22.05 -15.51 -1.98
CA TRP A 420 22.43 -16.78 -2.59
C TRP A 420 22.55 -16.69 -4.11
N GLU A 421 23.32 -17.60 -4.71
CA GLU A 421 23.46 -17.72 -6.16
C GLU A 421 22.29 -18.46 -6.83
N ASN A 422 21.53 -19.24 -6.06
CA ASN A 422 20.42 -20.06 -6.56
C ASN A 422 19.25 -19.16 -7.02
N PRO A 423 18.94 -19.08 -8.34
CA PRO A 423 17.91 -18.18 -8.87
C PRO A 423 16.48 -18.70 -8.65
N GLU A 424 16.31 -19.95 -8.17
CA GLU A 424 14.99 -20.57 -8.03
C GLU A 424 14.18 -20.06 -6.84
N VAL A 425 14.83 -19.44 -5.85
CA VAL A 425 14.19 -18.94 -4.64
C VAL A 425 14.46 -17.45 -4.57
N LEU A 426 13.41 -16.64 -4.68
CA LEU A 426 13.56 -15.18 -4.72
C LEU A 426 14.06 -14.64 -3.37
N LEU A 427 14.98 -13.68 -3.41
CA LEU A 427 15.28 -12.78 -2.31
C LEU A 427 14.71 -11.39 -2.65
N SER A 428 13.71 -10.95 -1.91
CA SER A 428 13.09 -9.61 -2.05
C SER A 428 13.33 -8.74 -0.80
N ALA A 429 13.07 -7.44 -0.91
CA ALA A 429 13.13 -6.51 0.22
C ALA A 429 11.90 -5.58 0.26
N ASP A 430 11.40 -5.33 1.48
CA ASP A 430 10.42 -4.29 1.76
C ASP A 430 11.15 -2.94 1.91
N ILE A 431 10.79 -1.97 1.08
CA ILE A 431 11.55 -0.72 0.93
C ILE A 431 10.71 0.54 1.02
N PHE A 432 11.33 1.61 1.51
CA PHE A 432 10.76 2.96 1.45
C PHE A 432 10.97 3.50 0.02
N PRO A 433 9.91 3.93 -0.69
CA PRO A 433 9.96 4.18 -2.13
C PRO A 433 10.75 5.44 -2.53
N ASP A 434 10.97 6.36 -1.60
CA ASP A 434 11.84 7.52 -1.80
C ASP A 434 13.29 7.15 -1.44
N ILE A 435 14.20 7.19 -2.41
CA ILE A 435 15.59 6.78 -2.23
C ILE A 435 16.38 7.71 -1.30
N ASP A 436 16.01 9.00 -1.27
CA ASP A 436 16.68 10.00 -0.43
C ASP A 436 16.26 9.80 1.03
N ASP A 437 14.98 9.63 1.33
CA ASP A 437 14.56 9.21 2.68
C ASP A 437 15.17 7.85 3.08
N ALA A 438 15.10 6.84 2.20
CA ALA A 438 15.59 5.50 2.48
C ALA A 438 17.08 5.50 2.82
N THR A 439 17.92 6.21 2.06
CA THR A 439 19.36 6.29 2.31
C THR A 439 19.74 7.28 3.41
N GLN A 440 19.02 8.40 3.57
CA GLN A 440 19.38 9.42 4.55
C GLN A 440 18.92 9.08 5.96
N THR A 441 17.69 8.58 6.13
CA THR A 441 17.10 8.35 7.46
C THR A 441 17.21 6.91 7.91
N LYS A 442 17.23 5.94 6.99
CA LYS A 442 17.16 4.49 7.30
C LYS A 442 18.39 3.67 6.86
N MET A 443 19.30 4.28 6.10
CA MET A 443 20.51 3.63 5.56
C MET A 443 20.20 2.47 4.58
N GLN A 444 19.05 2.52 3.91
CA GLN A 444 18.50 1.47 3.03
C GLN A 444 18.76 1.79 1.54
N ASN A 445 19.97 1.49 1.02
CA ASN A 445 20.31 1.74 -0.39
C ASN A 445 19.83 0.61 -1.33
N TRP A 446 18.52 0.51 -1.49
CA TRP A 446 17.90 -0.48 -2.37
C TRP A 446 18.23 -0.28 -3.87
N ALA A 447 18.63 0.94 -4.28
CA ALA A 447 19.08 1.23 -5.63
C ALA A 447 20.39 0.50 -5.97
N GLU A 448 21.33 0.46 -5.03
CA GLU A 448 22.53 -0.38 -5.18
C GLU A 448 22.16 -1.87 -5.19
N TRP A 449 21.26 -2.32 -4.30
CA TRP A 449 20.93 -3.75 -4.21
C TRP A 449 20.28 -4.28 -5.49
N ALA A 450 19.42 -3.48 -6.13
CA ALA A 450 18.84 -3.78 -7.43
C ALA A 450 19.92 -3.77 -8.54
N SER A 451 20.68 -2.68 -8.67
CA SER A 451 21.67 -2.51 -9.76
C SER A 451 22.88 -3.46 -9.67
N LYS A 452 23.20 -3.97 -8.48
CA LYS A 452 24.23 -5.03 -8.27
C LYS A 452 23.67 -6.46 -8.32
N GLY A 453 22.35 -6.63 -8.44
CA GLY A 453 21.71 -7.95 -8.39
C GLY A 453 21.93 -8.67 -7.05
N TYR A 454 21.90 -7.92 -5.94
CA TYR A 454 21.91 -8.47 -4.58
C TYR A 454 20.51 -8.92 -4.13
N VAL A 455 19.46 -8.38 -4.75
CA VAL A 455 18.05 -8.81 -4.60
C VAL A 455 17.45 -9.11 -5.97
N ASN A 456 16.45 -10.00 -5.99
CA ASN A 456 15.74 -10.38 -7.22
C ASN A 456 14.50 -9.53 -7.49
N ALA A 457 13.96 -8.87 -6.46
CA ALA A 457 12.78 -8.02 -6.54
C ALA A 457 12.78 -6.98 -5.41
N LEU A 458 12.03 -5.89 -5.59
CA LEU A 458 11.74 -4.92 -4.53
C LEU A 458 10.23 -4.79 -4.32
N VAL A 459 9.85 -4.52 -3.08
CA VAL A 459 8.47 -4.38 -2.64
C VAL A 459 8.30 -3.00 -1.99
N PRO A 460 8.10 -1.92 -2.78
CA PRO A 460 7.89 -0.59 -2.23
C PRO A 460 6.62 -0.52 -1.36
N MET A 461 6.76 0.00 -0.15
CA MET A 461 5.66 0.27 0.78
C MET A 461 4.91 1.55 0.38
N LEU A 462 3.93 1.42 -0.49
CA LEU A 462 3.14 2.51 -1.08
C LEU A 462 1.90 2.82 -0.22
N TYR A 463 2.12 3.08 1.08
CA TYR A 463 1.06 3.10 2.09
C TYR A 463 0.36 4.47 2.17
N SER A 464 -0.64 4.69 1.30
CA SER A 464 -1.38 5.96 1.19
C SER A 464 -2.86 5.77 0.82
N GLU A 465 -3.73 6.73 1.17
CA GLU A 465 -5.13 6.79 0.71
C GLU A 465 -5.28 7.37 -0.72
N HIS A 466 -4.17 7.88 -1.30
CA HIS A 466 -4.12 8.69 -2.51
C HIS A 466 -3.41 7.95 -3.67
N ALA A 467 -4.13 7.63 -4.74
CA ALA A 467 -3.61 6.84 -5.86
C ALA A 467 -2.60 7.59 -6.75
N ASP A 468 -2.69 8.92 -6.83
CA ASP A 468 -1.73 9.81 -7.47
C ASP A 468 -0.36 9.78 -6.76
N TRP A 469 -0.35 9.81 -5.42
CA TRP A 469 0.90 9.62 -4.66
C TRP A 469 1.49 8.22 -4.84
N VAL A 470 0.64 7.18 -4.87
CA VAL A 470 1.07 5.80 -5.15
C VAL A 470 1.74 5.71 -6.52
N ALA A 471 1.17 6.36 -7.55
CA ALA A 471 1.75 6.43 -8.88
C ALA A 471 3.07 7.22 -8.90
N GLU A 472 3.14 8.39 -8.25
CA GLU A 472 4.37 9.21 -8.20
C GLU A 472 5.52 8.47 -7.50
N ALA A 473 5.26 7.87 -6.34
CA ALA A 473 6.25 7.09 -5.59
C ALA A 473 6.72 5.86 -6.39
N LEU A 474 5.81 5.17 -7.08
CA LEU A 474 6.16 4.01 -7.89
C LEU A 474 6.94 4.38 -9.17
N MET A 475 6.65 5.54 -9.77
CA MET A 475 7.45 6.10 -10.86
C MET A 475 8.89 6.44 -10.42
N LYS A 476 9.08 6.97 -9.21
CA LYS A 476 10.43 7.24 -8.64
C LYS A 476 11.23 5.95 -8.42
N VAL A 477 10.60 4.89 -7.94
CA VAL A 477 11.27 3.57 -7.83
C VAL A 477 11.63 3.03 -9.20
N ARG A 478 10.66 3.02 -10.14
CA ARG A 478 10.86 2.48 -11.50
C ARG A 478 11.91 3.24 -12.30
N SER A 479 12.03 4.57 -12.17
CA SER A 479 13.05 5.34 -12.89
C SER A 479 14.48 5.05 -12.42
N ILE A 480 14.65 4.49 -11.21
CA ILE A 480 15.94 4.11 -10.63
C ILE A 480 16.31 2.66 -10.97
N VAL A 481 15.35 1.72 -10.94
CA VAL A 481 15.63 0.28 -11.20
C VAL A 481 15.44 -0.16 -12.65
N GLY A 482 14.68 0.61 -13.44
CA GLY A 482 14.34 0.32 -14.83
C GLY A 482 13.17 -0.65 -15.01
N ASP A 483 12.57 -0.62 -16.19
CA ASP A 483 11.30 -1.27 -16.54
C ASP A 483 11.28 -2.80 -16.39
N THR A 484 12.45 -3.44 -16.45
CA THR A 484 12.60 -4.91 -16.42
C THR A 484 12.89 -5.46 -15.02
N PHE A 485 13.21 -4.61 -14.04
CA PHE A 485 13.50 -5.06 -12.69
C PHE A 485 12.20 -5.39 -11.92
N PRO A 486 12.04 -6.58 -11.31
CA PRO A 486 10.78 -6.97 -10.68
C PRO A 486 10.36 -6.08 -9.50
N LEU A 487 9.28 -5.33 -9.69
CA LEU A 487 8.60 -4.54 -8.66
C LEU A 487 7.24 -5.14 -8.28
N TYR A 488 7.00 -5.29 -6.98
CA TYR A 488 5.69 -5.62 -6.42
C TYR A 488 5.15 -4.43 -5.64
N ALA A 489 4.12 -3.76 -6.16
CA ALA A 489 3.55 -2.57 -5.53
C ALA A 489 2.86 -2.92 -4.21
N GLY A 490 3.44 -2.51 -3.07
CA GLY A 490 2.93 -2.77 -1.73
C GLY A 490 1.83 -1.78 -1.33
N LEU A 491 0.57 -2.09 -1.63
CA LEU A 491 -0.58 -1.26 -1.29
C LEU A 491 -1.09 -1.61 0.12
N ALA A 492 -1.63 -0.63 0.84
CA ALA A 492 -2.10 -0.80 2.22
C ALA A 492 -3.62 -0.61 2.39
N PRO A 493 -4.44 -1.66 2.18
CA PRO A 493 -5.83 -1.69 2.67
C PRO A 493 -5.99 -1.31 4.15
N SER A 494 -4.94 -1.48 4.96
CA SER A 494 -4.89 -1.05 6.37
C SER A 494 -5.10 0.45 6.61
N VAL A 495 -4.93 1.33 5.61
CA VAL A 495 -5.32 2.75 5.73
C VAL A 495 -6.82 3.00 5.55
N THR A 496 -7.64 1.95 5.57
CA THR A 496 -9.11 1.97 5.37
C THR A 496 -9.51 2.35 3.94
N LEU A 497 -8.82 1.79 2.94
CA LEU A 497 -9.16 1.99 1.52
C LEU A 497 -10.57 1.47 1.22
N SER A 498 -11.41 2.32 0.63
CA SER A 498 -12.65 1.85 -0.01
C SER A 498 -12.34 0.92 -1.20
N PRO A 499 -13.27 0.06 -1.64
CA PRO A 499 -13.05 -0.80 -2.80
C PRO A 499 -12.66 -0.02 -4.07
N LEU A 500 -13.22 1.17 -4.29
CA LEU A 500 -12.85 1.99 -5.46
C LEU A 500 -11.41 2.51 -5.36
N GLN A 501 -10.95 2.99 -4.19
CA GLN A 501 -9.55 3.42 -4.01
C GLN A 501 -8.57 2.25 -4.19
N LEU A 502 -8.90 1.07 -3.68
CA LEU A 502 -8.08 -0.12 -3.90
C LEU A 502 -8.01 -0.50 -5.38
N LEU A 503 -9.13 -0.43 -6.12
CA LEU A 503 -9.16 -0.69 -7.55
C LEU A 503 -8.38 0.36 -8.35
N GLU A 504 -8.51 1.64 -8.00
CA GLU A 504 -7.79 2.77 -8.61
C GLU A 504 -6.27 2.63 -8.43
N GLN A 505 -5.81 2.29 -7.22
CA GLN A 505 -4.39 1.99 -6.97
C GLN A 505 -3.89 0.77 -7.76
N ILE A 506 -4.70 -0.29 -7.85
CA ILE A 506 -4.40 -1.48 -8.68
C ILE A 506 -4.27 -1.10 -10.17
N GLU A 507 -5.14 -0.25 -10.70
CA GLU A 507 -5.08 0.22 -12.08
C GLU A 507 -3.88 1.15 -12.33
N GLN A 508 -3.58 2.09 -11.43
CA GLN A 508 -2.38 2.94 -11.52
C GLN A 508 -1.07 2.12 -11.52
N CYS A 509 -0.95 1.09 -10.68
CA CYS A 509 0.23 0.21 -10.68
C CYS A 509 0.40 -0.50 -12.04
N ARG A 510 -0.71 -0.91 -12.67
CA ARG A 510 -0.71 -1.60 -13.96
C ARG A 510 -0.45 -0.67 -15.15
N GLU A 511 -0.93 0.58 -15.11
CA GLU A 511 -0.56 1.61 -16.07
C GLU A 511 0.95 1.91 -16.01
N LEU A 512 1.56 1.78 -14.83
CA LEU A 512 3.01 1.83 -14.62
C LEU A 512 3.76 0.52 -14.92
N ASN A 513 3.10 -0.50 -15.48
CA ASN A 513 3.67 -1.76 -15.96
C ASN A 513 4.51 -2.56 -14.94
N VAL A 514 4.21 -2.46 -13.64
CA VAL A 514 4.96 -3.23 -12.62
C VAL A 514 4.59 -4.71 -12.60
N GLN A 515 5.52 -5.54 -12.14
CA GLN A 515 5.47 -7.00 -12.24
C GLN A 515 4.47 -7.66 -11.28
N GLY A 516 3.98 -6.93 -10.27
CA GLY A 516 2.82 -7.33 -9.49
C GLY A 516 2.41 -6.36 -8.40
N ILE A 517 1.49 -6.82 -7.56
CA ILE A 517 0.82 -6.06 -6.50
C ILE A 517 0.82 -6.92 -5.25
N ALA A 518 1.12 -6.32 -4.10
CA ALA A 518 1.10 -6.95 -2.79
C ALA A 518 0.19 -6.15 -1.84
N LEU A 519 -0.67 -6.80 -1.05
CA LEU A 519 -1.64 -6.12 -0.19
C LEU A 519 -1.29 -6.29 1.31
N PHE A 520 -0.93 -5.18 1.98
CA PHE A 520 -0.59 -5.13 3.40
C PHE A 520 -1.81 -4.74 4.27
N ALA A 521 -2.35 -5.61 5.13
CA ALA A 521 -2.08 -7.03 5.28
C ALA A 521 -3.40 -7.81 5.20
N SER A 522 -3.35 -9.14 5.17
CA SER A 522 -4.53 -10.02 5.10
C SER A 522 -5.62 -9.73 6.13
N THR A 523 -5.24 -9.22 7.31
CA THR A 523 -6.17 -8.85 8.40
C THR A 523 -6.91 -7.52 8.16
N SER A 524 -6.50 -6.77 7.15
CA SER A 524 -7.11 -5.49 6.74
C SER A 524 -7.94 -5.61 5.46
N LEU A 525 -8.03 -6.82 4.88
CA LEU A 525 -8.88 -7.11 3.73
C LEU A 525 -10.25 -7.62 4.19
N SER A 526 -11.31 -6.92 3.82
CA SER A 526 -12.69 -7.37 4.07
C SER A 526 -13.09 -8.51 3.13
N ASP A 527 -14.07 -9.33 3.52
CA ASP A 527 -14.63 -10.35 2.62
C ASP A 527 -15.24 -9.74 1.36
N GLU A 528 -15.74 -8.50 1.41
CA GLU A 528 -16.19 -7.76 0.24
C GLU A 528 -15.01 -7.44 -0.71
N GLN A 529 -13.88 -6.96 -0.19
CA GLN A 529 -12.68 -6.71 -1.02
C GLN A 529 -12.15 -8.01 -1.64
N LEU A 530 -12.04 -9.10 -0.86
CA LEU A 530 -11.58 -10.40 -1.36
C LEU A 530 -12.50 -10.95 -2.46
N ARG A 531 -13.83 -10.81 -2.30
CA ARG A 531 -14.83 -11.19 -3.30
C ARG A 531 -14.79 -10.31 -4.55
N LEU A 532 -14.58 -9.01 -4.38
CA LEU A 532 -14.49 -8.07 -5.51
C LEU A 532 -13.21 -8.32 -6.32
N LEU A 533 -12.07 -8.59 -5.66
CA LEU A 533 -10.83 -9.01 -6.32
C LEU A 533 -11.04 -10.28 -7.17
N SER A 534 -11.67 -11.32 -6.62
CA SER A 534 -11.84 -12.63 -7.29
C SER A 534 -12.78 -12.62 -8.49
N ILE A 535 -13.75 -11.70 -8.54
CA ILE A 535 -14.67 -11.55 -9.69
C ILE A 535 -14.20 -10.49 -10.70
N GLY A 536 -13.16 -9.73 -10.36
CA GLY A 536 -12.71 -8.56 -11.11
C GLY A 536 -11.25 -8.60 -11.56
N PRO A 537 -10.34 -7.80 -10.95
CA PRO A 537 -8.96 -7.63 -11.39
C PRO A 537 -8.10 -8.88 -11.18
N PHE A 538 -8.47 -9.80 -10.28
CA PHE A 538 -7.72 -11.04 -10.02
C PHE A 538 -8.46 -12.32 -10.51
N ARG A 539 -9.59 -12.19 -11.23
CA ARG A 539 -10.43 -13.32 -11.66
C ARG A 539 -9.73 -14.37 -12.53
N THR A 540 -8.78 -13.95 -13.35
CA THR A 540 -7.99 -14.85 -14.20
C THR A 540 -6.81 -15.36 -13.39
N LYS A 541 -6.63 -16.68 -13.27
CA LYS A 541 -5.50 -17.26 -12.54
C LYS A 541 -4.16 -16.84 -13.16
N ALA A 542 -3.45 -15.93 -12.49
CA ALA A 542 -2.17 -15.40 -12.94
C ALA A 542 -0.99 -16.26 -12.45
N ARG A 543 0.13 -16.19 -13.18
CA ARG A 543 1.43 -16.68 -12.73
C ARG A 543 2.34 -15.49 -12.37
N PRO A 544 3.10 -15.56 -11.27
CA PRO A 544 4.15 -14.59 -10.99
C PRO A 544 5.22 -14.55 -12.11
N PRO A 545 5.73 -13.38 -12.52
CA PRO A 545 6.63 -13.26 -13.69
C PRO A 545 7.93 -14.05 -13.59
N GLN A 546 8.46 -14.27 -12.37
CA GLN A 546 9.64 -15.11 -12.12
C GLN A 546 9.52 -16.51 -12.72
N LEU A 547 8.32 -17.10 -12.74
CA LEU A 547 8.09 -18.44 -13.29
C LEU A 547 8.25 -18.51 -14.82
N ILE A 548 8.23 -17.38 -15.52
CA ILE A 548 8.41 -17.32 -16.98
C ILE A 548 9.89 -17.42 -17.33
N PHE A 549 10.76 -16.69 -16.60
CA PHE A 549 12.21 -16.74 -16.77
C PHE A 549 12.82 -18.11 -16.42
N LYS A 550 12.14 -18.92 -15.59
CA LYS A 550 12.49 -20.32 -15.34
C LYS A 550 12.16 -21.23 -16.52
N LEU A 551 11.03 -20.99 -17.19
CA LEU A 551 10.54 -21.82 -18.30
C LEU A 551 11.28 -21.56 -19.63
N SER A 552 11.97 -20.42 -19.79
CA SER A 552 12.89 -20.21 -20.92
C SER A 552 14.20 -20.95 -20.73
N LYS A 553 14.81 -20.90 -19.54
CA LYS A 553 16.09 -21.57 -19.20
C LYS A 553 16.06 -23.11 -19.17
N HIS A 554 14.90 -23.72 -19.38
CA HIS A 554 14.73 -25.17 -19.55
C HIS A 554 14.29 -25.55 -20.98
N LYS A 555 14.54 -24.65 -21.95
CA LYS A 555 14.33 -24.88 -23.39
C LYS A 555 15.58 -24.58 -24.25
N GLU A 556 16.69 -24.32 -23.58
CA GLU A 556 18.06 -24.24 -24.11
C GLU A 556 18.87 -25.40 -23.48
#